data_AF-A0A958MR05-F1
#
_entry.id   AF-A0A958MR05-F1
#
_cell.length_a   1.000
_cell.length_b   1.000
_cell.length_c   1.000
_cell.angle_alpha   90.00
_cell.angle_beta   90.00
_cell.angle_gamma   90.00
#
_symmetry.space_group_name_H-M   'P 1'
#
loop_
_entity.id
_entity.type
_entity.pdbx_description
1 polymer ?
#
loop_
_entity_poly.entity_id
_entity_poly.type
_entity_poly.pdbx_seq_one_letter_code
_entity_poly.pdbx_strand_id
1 'polypeptide(L)'
;MLERIKNLGKIEWLLIGTASIVLVASIALHSTYKQLFFSEKVSPEDVIAKVVSSSKNTRRRSPDSFEFKELKPDDVLANGDYIFSGEGSQIMVKFVNGPRIMIGEQSLIVLREIDG
;
A
#
# COMPACT_ATOMS: atom_id res chain seq x y z
N MET A 1 4.56 37.84 18.13
CA MET A 1 4.50 36.36 18.30
C MET A 1 5.89 35.77 18.59
N LEU A 2 6.93 36.12 17.83
CA LEU A 2 8.32 35.69 18.05
C LEU A 2 8.93 36.13 19.40
N GLU A 3 8.58 37.31 19.93
CA GLU A 3 9.08 37.77 21.24
C GLU A 3 8.51 36.98 22.43
N ARG A 4 7.29 36.43 22.30
CA ARG A 4 6.69 35.58 23.34
C ARG A 4 7.38 34.23 23.46
N ILE A 5 7.93 33.71 22.36
CA ILE A 5 8.66 32.43 22.37
C ILE A 5 10.00 32.56 23.09
N LYS A 6 10.63 33.73 23.04
CA LYS A 6 11.93 33.97 23.70
C LYS A 6 11.85 34.08 25.23
N ASN A 7 10.66 34.36 25.79
CA ASN A 7 10.45 34.55 27.23
C ASN A 7 9.70 33.39 27.90
N LEU A 8 9.61 32.23 27.25
CA LEU A 8 9.01 31.03 27.84
C LEU A 8 9.88 30.53 29.00
N GLY A 9 9.27 30.35 30.16
CA GLY A 9 9.87 29.74 31.33
C GLY A 9 10.17 28.25 31.11
N LYS A 10 11.04 27.68 31.97
CA LYS A 10 11.48 26.27 31.87
C LYS A 10 10.31 25.26 31.82
N ILE A 11 9.20 25.56 32.50
CA ILE A 11 8.01 24.69 32.55
C ILE A 11 7.29 24.67 31.20
N GLU A 12 7.19 25.81 30.53
CA GLU A 12 6.48 25.92 29.25
C GLU A 12 7.26 25.23 28.13
N TRP A 13 8.60 25.28 28.19
CA TRP A 13 9.47 24.47 27.31
C TRP A 13 9.31 22.97 27.53
N LEU A 14 9.16 22.51 28.78
CA LEU A 14 8.87 21.10 29.09
C LEU A 14 7.51 20.65 28.53
N LEU A 15 6.49 21.49 28.63
CA LEU A 15 5.16 21.21 28.07
C LEU A 15 5.19 21.13 26.55
N ILE A 16 5.88 22.07 25.88
CA ILE A 16 6.02 22.05 24.42
C ILE A 16 6.81 20.82 23.95
N GLY A 17 7.88 20.47 24.67
CA GLY A 17 8.69 19.29 24.34
C GLY A 17 7.90 17.98 24.48
N THR A 18 7.18 17.81 25.58
CA THR A 18 6.33 16.63 25.80
C THR A 18 5.21 16.54 24.79
N ALA A 19 4.52 17.63 24.49
CA ALA A 19 3.48 17.66 23.45
C ALA A 19 4.04 17.30 22.06
N SER A 20 5.24 17.77 21.73
CA SER A 20 5.91 17.46 20.46
C SER A 20 6.28 15.98 20.36
N ILE A 21 6.78 15.37 21.44
CA ILE A 21 7.08 13.93 21.48
C ILE A 21 5.80 13.11 21.29
N VAL A 22 4.71 13.46 21.99
CA VAL A 22 3.42 12.77 21.85
C VAL A 22 2.88 12.89 20.43
N LEU A 23 3.01 14.05 19.79
CA LEU A 23 2.60 14.26 18.41
C LEU A 23 3.39 13.36 17.44
N VAL A 24 4.72 13.37 17.55
CA VAL A 24 5.58 12.54 16.69
C VAL A 24 5.31 11.05 16.89
N ALA A 25 5.16 10.61 18.15
CA ALA A 25 4.81 9.22 18.47
C ALA A 25 3.44 8.82 17.89
N SER A 26 2.45 9.72 17.97
CA SER A 26 1.11 9.48 17.42
C SER A 26 1.14 9.34 15.89
N ILE A 27 1.90 10.18 15.20
CA ILE A 27 2.08 10.11 13.74
C ILE A 27 2.78 8.79 13.35
N ALA A 28 3.84 8.43 14.07
CA ALA A 28 4.58 7.19 13.81
C ALA A 28 3.70 5.94 14.03
N LEU A 29 2.92 5.93 15.12
CA LEU A 29 1.96 4.86 15.39
C LEU A 29 0.88 4.79 14.32
N HIS A 30 0.30 5.91 13.89
CA HIS A 30 -0.73 5.89 12.85
C HIS A 30 -0.23 5.34 11.51
N SER A 31 0.98 5.73 11.11
CA SER A 31 1.63 5.22 9.90
C SER A 31 1.87 3.71 9.98
N THR A 32 2.43 3.25 11.10
CA THR A 32 2.77 1.84 11.31
C THR A 32 1.51 0.97 11.49
N TYR A 33 0.48 1.49 12.16
CA TYR A 33 -0.78 0.78 12.40
C TYR A 33 -1.53 0.50 11.09
N LYS A 34 -1.55 1.45 10.16
CA LYS A 34 -2.11 1.22 8.82
C LYS A 34 -1.38 0.10 8.07
N GLN A 35 -0.06 0.06 8.19
CA GLN A 35 0.74 -0.96 7.51
C GLN A 35 0.57 -2.36 8.12
N LEU A 36 0.48 -2.46 9.45
CA LEU A 36 0.40 -3.75 10.15
C LEU A 36 -1.02 -4.34 10.21
N PHE A 37 -2.06 -3.52 10.36
CA PHE A 37 -3.42 -4.00 10.64
C PHE A 37 -4.39 -3.92 9.44
N PHE A 38 -4.03 -3.22 8.36
CA PHE A 38 -4.81 -3.18 7.11
C PHE A 38 -4.15 -3.96 5.96
N SER A 39 -3.34 -4.97 6.28
CA SER A 39 -3.09 -6.04 5.30
C SER A 39 -4.41 -6.74 5.07
N GLU A 40 -4.98 -6.50 3.90
CA GLU A 40 -6.16 -7.18 3.40
C GLU A 40 -5.88 -8.68 3.46
N LYS A 41 -6.56 -9.38 4.36
CA LYS A 41 -6.39 -10.83 4.52
C LYS A 41 -6.96 -11.49 3.27
N VAL A 42 -6.10 -11.71 2.29
CA VAL A 42 -6.41 -12.55 1.15
C VAL A 42 -6.46 -13.99 1.66
N SER A 43 -7.58 -14.67 1.46
CA SER A 43 -7.66 -16.08 1.84
C SER A 43 -6.72 -16.90 0.96
N PRO A 44 -5.94 -17.86 1.50
CA PRO A 44 -5.00 -18.65 0.71
C PRO A 44 -5.62 -19.32 -0.52
N GLU A 45 -6.88 -19.75 -0.39
CA GLU A 45 -7.67 -20.36 -1.46
C GLU A 45 -8.02 -19.40 -2.61
N ASP A 46 -8.04 -18.08 -2.36
CA ASP A 46 -8.35 -17.08 -3.38
C ASP A 46 -7.10 -16.62 -4.15
N VAL A 47 -5.90 -17.06 -3.74
CA VAL A 47 -4.64 -16.64 -4.36
C VAL A 47 -4.43 -17.36 -5.69
N ILE A 48 -4.49 -16.60 -6.78
CA ILE A 48 -4.34 -17.13 -8.15
C ILE A 48 -3.00 -16.75 -8.78
N ALA A 49 -2.34 -15.70 -8.28
CA ALA A 49 -1.05 -15.28 -8.81
C ALA A 49 -0.18 -14.51 -7.80
N LYS A 50 1.06 -14.26 -8.20
CA LYS A 50 2.04 -13.46 -7.45
C LYS A 50 2.78 -12.49 -8.37
N VAL A 51 3.05 -11.29 -7.88
CA VAL A 51 3.85 -10.28 -8.59
C VAL A 51 5.32 -10.68 -8.55
N VAL A 52 5.93 -10.83 -9.72
CA VAL A 52 7.37 -11.11 -9.87
C VAL A 52 8.16 -9.82 -9.90
N SER A 53 7.67 -8.82 -10.64
CA SER A 53 8.27 -7.50 -10.73
C SER A 53 7.20 -6.46 -11.03
N SER A 54 7.33 -5.28 -10.45
CA SER A 54 6.47 -4.13 -10.77
C SER A 54 7.32 -2.88 -10.96
N SER A 55 6.90 -2.06 -11.91
CA SER A 55 7.47 -0.74 -12.16
C SER A 55 6.79 0.31 -11.27
N LYS A 56 7.29 1.55 -11.32
CA LYS A 56 6.59 2.70 -10.72
C LYS A 56 5.20 2.86 -11.36
N ASN A 57 4.24 3.38 -10.59
CA ASN A 57 2.85 3.64 -11.02
C ASN A 57 2.03 2.39 -11.38
N THR A 58 2.24 1.32 -10.64
CA THR A 58 1.46 0.08 -10.72
C THR A 58 0.60 -0.04 -9.48
N ARG A 59 -0.67 -0.40 -9.66
CA ARG A 59 -1.64 -0.40 -8.57
C ARG A 59 -2.58 -1.59 -8.66
N ARG A 60 -3.00 -2.09 -7.51
CA ARG A 60 -4.04 -3.12 -7.39
C ARG A 60 -5.21 -2.57 -6.61
N ARG A 61 -6.41 -2.99 -7.00
CA ARG A 61 -7.63 -2.84 -6.21
C ARG A 61 -8.30 -4.19 -6.05
N SER A 62 -8.48 -4.61 -4.80
CA SER A 62 -9.23 -5.82 -4.47
C SER A 62 -10.71 -5.66 -4.80
N PRO A 63 -11.44 -6.75 -5.11
CA PRO A 63 -12.86 -6.67 -5.46
C PRO A 63 -13.70 -6.00 -4.37
N ASP A 64 -13.36 -6.23 -3.10
CA ASP A 64 -14.06 -5.69 -1.93
C ASP A 64 -13.57 -4.30 -1.50
N SER A 65 -12.60 -3.74 -2.22
CA SER A 65 -12.02 -2.44 -1.93
C SER A 65 -12.31 -1.43 -3.04
N PHE A 66 -12.50 -0.16 -2.66
CA PHE A 66 -12.59 0.95 -3.60
C PHE A 66 -11.23 1.63 -3.84
N GLU A 67 -10.21 1.29 -3.05
CA GLU A 67 -8.91 1.97 -3.10
C GLU A 67 -7.91 1.19 -3.95
N PHE A 68 -7.22 1.92 -4.83
CA PHE A 68 -6.04 1.40 -5.51
C PHE A 68 -4.82 1.55 -4.60
N LYS A 69 -4.24 0.43 -4.21
CA LYS A 69 -2.98 0.36 -3.45
C LYS A 69 -1.82 0.16 -4.41
N GLU A 70 -0.66 0.68 -4.05
CA GLU A 70 0.58 0.42 -4.79
C GLU A 70 0.85 -1.09 -4.85
N LEU A 71 1.24 -1.59 -6.02
CA LEU A 71 1.57 -2.99 -6.23
C LEU A 71 3.09 -3.21 -6.20
N LYS A 72 3.55 -4.10 -5.32
CA LYS A 72 4.98 -4.35 -5.07
C LYS A 72 5.38 -5.75 -5.52
N PRO A 73 6.69 -5.97 -5.78
CA PRO A 73 7.21 -7.32 -5.93
C PRO A 73 6.84 -8.17 -4.72
N ASP A 74 6.57 -9.44 -4.97
CA ASP A 74 6.11 -10.43 -4.01
C ASP A 74 4.68 -10.29 -3.47
N ASP A 75 3.93 -9.25 -3.86
CA ASP A 75 2.52 -9.16 -3.54
C ASP A 75 1.74 -10.33 -4.15
N VAL A 76 0.84 -10.90 -3.36
CA VAL A 76 -0.12 -11.93 -3.81
C VAL A 76 -1.30 -11.26 -4.51
N LEU A 77 -1.86 -11.96 -5.48
CA LEU A 77 -2.98 -11.49 -6.29
C LEU A 77 -4.12 -12.51 -6.16
N ALA A 78 -5.28 -12.00 -5.77
CA ALA A 78 -6.48 -12.76 -5.52
C ALA A 78 -7.37 -12.84 -6.77
N ASN A 79 -8.25 -13.84 -6.79
CA ASN A 79 -9.32 -13.91 -7.78
C ASN A 79 -10.20 -12.65 -7.72
N GLY A 80 -10.42 -12.01 -8.87
CA GLY A 80 -11.18 -10.76 -8.98
C GLY A 80 -10.37 -9.48 -8.80
N ASP A 81 -9.07 -9.55 -8.52
CA ASP A 81 -8.22 -8.36 -8.38
C ASP A 81 -8.16 -7.55 -9.69
N TYR A 82 -8.28 -6.22 -9.55
CA TYR A 82 -8.06 -5.26 -10.62
C TYR A 82 -6.61 -4.80 -10.56
N ILE A 83 -5.88 -4.90 -11.67
CA ILE A 83 -4.51 -4.45 -11.79
C ILE A 83 -4.43 -3.34 -12.81
N PHE A 84 -3.91 -2.19 -12.39
CA PHE A 84 -3.65 -1.04 -13.23
C PHE A 84 -2.15 -0.84 -13.43
N SER A 85 -1.72 -0.76 -14.68
CA SER A 85 -0.38 -0.37 -15.09
C SER A 85 -0.48 1.00 -15.78
N GLY A 86 0.03 2.05 -15.14
CA GLY A 86 0.04 3.40 -15.72
C GLY A 86 1.04 3.60 -16.87
N GLU A 87 1.24 4.84 -17.28
CA GLU A 87 2.22 5.24 -18.30
C GLU A 87 3.66 4.88 -17.89
N GLY A 88 4.45 4.36 -18.82
CA GLY A 88 5.84 3.98 -18.62
C GLY A 88 6.03 2.82 -17.63
N SER A 89 4.97 2.06 -17.35
CA SER A 89 4.97 1.02 -16.32
C SER A 89 4.69 -0.36 -16.88
N GLN A 90 5.29 -1.37 -16.26
CA GLN A 90 5.11 -2.77 -16.59
C GLN A 90 5.02 -3.61 -15.33
N ILE A 91 4.19 -4.66 -15.37
CA ILE A 91 4.01 -5.61 -14.27
C ILE A 91 4.22 -7.01 -14.82
N MET A 92 5.01 -7.82 -14.11
CA MET A 92 5.13 -9.25 -14.39
C MET A 92 4.46 -10.03 -13.29
N VAL A 93 3.53 -10.90 -13.68
CA VAL A 93 2.73 -11.73 -12.77
C VAL A 93 2.98 -13.19 -13.10
N LYS A 94 3.13 -14.03 -12.08
CA LYS A 94 3.20 -15.49 -12.20
C LYS A 94 1.95 -16.08 -11.57
N PHE A 95 1.12 -16.76 -12.37
CA PHE A 95 -0.01 -17.52 -11.85
C PHE A 95 0.49 -18.73 -11.03
N VAL A 96 -0.24 -19.09 -9.97
CA VAL A 96 0.11 -20.23 -9.11
C VAL A 96 0.15 -21.52 -9.92
N ASN A 97 -0.89 -21.75 -10.72
CA ASN A 97 -1.07 -22.95 -11.56
C ASN A 97 -0.89 -22.66 -13.05
N GLY A 98 -0.11 -21.63 -13.42
CA GLY A 98 -0.15 -21.13 -14.79
C GLY A 98 1.09 -20.40 -15.28
N PRO A 99 0.97 -19.74 -16.44
CA PRO A 99 2.09 -19.06 -17.08
C PRO A 99 2.49 -17.80 -16.32
N ARG A 100 3.60 -17.20 -16.78
CA ARG A 100 3.92 -15.81 -16.46
C ARG A 100 3.32 -14.92 -17.52
N ILE A 101 2.68 -13.84 -17.09
CA ILE A 101 2.16 -12.80 -17.97
C ILE A 101 2.86 -11.48 -17.69
N MET A 102 2.99 -10.70 -18.76
CA MET A 102 3.53 -9.35 -18.71
C MET A 102 2.42 -8.39 -19.09
N ILE A 103 2.12 -7.48 -18.18
CA ILE A 103 1.08 -6.46 -18.32
C ILE A 103 1.79 -5.18 -18.72
N GLY A 104 1.49 -4.69 -19.92
CA GLY A 104 2.07 -3.48 -20.48
C GLY A 104 1.45 -2.21 -19.90
N GLU A 105 2.01 -1.06 -20.28
CA GLU A 105 1.57 0.25 -19.82
C GLU A 105 0.13 0.59 -20.24
N GLN A 106 -0.45 1.57 -19.55
CA GLN A 106 -1.79 2.11 -19.79
C GLN A 106 -2.89 1.04 -19.86
N SER A 107 -2.78 0.01 -19.04
CA SER A 107 -3.71 -1.11 -19.03
C SER A 107 -4.41 -1.26 -17.68
N LEU A 108 -5.67 -1.66 -17.74
CA LEU A 108 -6.46 -2.10 -16.59
C LEU A 108 -6.96 -3.51 -16.89
N ILE A 109 -6.53 -4.47 -16.08
CA ILE A 109 -6.95 -5.87 -16.22
C ILE A 109 -7.65 -6.34 -14.97
N VAL A 110 -8.45 -7.39 -15.11
CA VAL A 110 -9.04 -8.13 -13.99
C VAL A 110 -8.51 -9.54 -14.05
N LEU A 111 -7.93 -10.02 -12.96
CA LEU A 111 -7.53 -11.41 -12.84
C LEU A 111 -8.73 -12.24 -12.42
N ARG A 112 -9.04 -13.30 -13.17
CA ARG A 112 -10.06 -14.26 -12.79
C ARG A 112 -9.61 -15.68 -13.07
N GLU A 113 -9.90 -16.57 -12.14
CA GLU A 113 -9.91 -18.00 -12.42
C GLU A 113 -11.26 -18.34 -13.09
N ILE A 114 -11.21 -19.16 -14.13
CA ILE A 114 -12.41 -19.64 -14.82
C ILE A 114 -12.48 -21.13 -14.49
N ASP A 115 -13.50 -21.52 -13.70
CA ASP A 115 -13.83 -22.92 -13.53
C ASP A 115 -14.30 -23.46 -14.89
N GLY A 116 -13.57 -24.48 -15.40
CA GLY A 116 -13.87 -25.16 -16.65
C GLY A 116 -15.01 -26.15 -16.53
#